data_AF-A0A3M1DQX3-F1
#
_entry.id   AF-A0A3M1DQX3-F1
#
_cell.length_a   1.000
_cell.length_b   1.000
_cell.length_c   1.000
_cell.angle_alpha   90.00
_cell.angle_beta   90.00
_cell.angle_gamma   90.00
#
_symmetry.space_group_name_H-M   'P 1'
#
loop_
_entity.id
_entity.type
_entity.pdbx_description
1 polymer ?
#
loop_
_entity_poly.entity_id
_entity_poly.type
_entity_poly.pdbx_seq_one_letter_code
_entity_poly.pdbx_strand_id
1 'polypeptide(L)'
;MPRLRYLLYLLAALAGVLAFLGPFLWPANAPDSLRSPLALTVLLGLAFLALLLEAQSQVRGAQTLALLGTLVALNAALRFVETVIPGPGGFSPVFFLILLVGYVFGARLGFLMGALTLFVSALLTGGVGPWLPAQMFAAGWVGM
;
A
#
# COMPACT_ATOMS: atom_id res chain seq x y z
N MET A 1 18.77 -8.91 13.30
CA MET A 1 19.90 -8.72 12.36
C MET A 1 19.45 -7.88 11.17
N PRO A 2 20.10 -6.76 10.84
CA PRO A 2 19.64 -5.82 9.81
C PRO A 2 19.63 -6.40 8.38
N ARG A 3 20.49 -7.38 8.07
CA ARG A 3 20.59 -7.99 6.73
C ARG A 3 19.36 -8.79 6.29
N LEU A 4 18.74 -9.54 7.21
CA LEU A 4 17.52 -10.32 6.93
C LEU A 4 16.33 -9.42 6.56
N ARG A 5 16.31 -8.22 7.13
CA ARG A 5 15.22 -7.24 6.96
C ARG A 5 15.27 -6.59 5.60
N TYR A 6 16.47 -6.21 5.14
CA TYR A 6 16.63 -5.75 3.75
C TYR A 6 16.22 -6.82 2.75
N LEU A 7 16.51 -8.09 3.04
CA LEU A 7 16.07 -9.21 2.21
C LEU A 7 14.54 -9.30 2.14
N LEU A 8 13.84 -9.11 3.26
CA LEU A 8 12.37 -9.11 3.32
C LEU A 8 11.78 -7.96 2.50
N TYR A 9 12.29 -6.74 2.64
CA TYR A 9 11.84 -5.61 1.82
C TYR A 9 12.13 -5.82 0.33
N LEU A 10 13.30 -6.39 0.00
CA LEU A 10 13.69 -6.66 -1.38
C LEU A 10 12.81 -7.75 -1.98
N LEU A 11 12.52 -8.83 -1.24
CA LEU A 11 11.60 -9.88 -1.66
C LEU A 11 10.17 -9.37 -1.80
N ALA A 12 9.70 -8.51 -0.90
CA ALA A 12 8.39 -7.89 -0.99
C ALA A 12 8.28 -6.94 -2.19
N ALA A 13 9.33 -6.14 -2.45
CA ALA A 13 9.43 -5.31 -3.64
C ALA A 13 9.43 -6.15 -4.92
N LEU A 14 10.21 -7.23 -4.96
CA LEU A 14 10.24 -8.19 -6.08
C LEU A 14 8.88 -8.85 -6.30
N ALA A 15 8.22 -9.30 -5.23
CA ALA A 15 6.89 -9.88 -5.30
C ALA A 15 5.86 -8.88 -5.84
N GLY A 16 5.92 -7.61 -5.40
CA GLY A 16 5.07 -6.55 -5.92
C GLY A 16 5.34 -6.23 -7.39
N VAL A 17 6.61 -6.16 -7.81
CA VAL A 17 6.99 -6.01 -9.22
C VAL A 17 6.47 -7.18 -10.06
N LEU A 18 6.65 -8.41 -9.59
CA LEU A 18 6.16 -9.62 -10.27
C LEU A 18 4.63 -9.66 -10.34
N ALA A 19 3.93 -9.21 -9.30
CA ALA A 19 2.48 -9.12 -9.31
C ALA A 19 1.98 -8.05 -10.30
N PHE A 20 2.70 -6.94 -10.43
CA PHE A 20 2.33 -5.84 -11.32
C PHE A 20 2.67 -6.13 -12.78
N LEU A 21 3.83 -6.73 -13.05
CA LEU A 21 4.31 -7.05 -14.39
C LEU A 21 3.85 -8.43 -14.89
N GLY A 22 3.49 -9.34 -13.99
CA GLY A 22 3.07 -10.72 -14.30
C GLY A 22 2.00 -10.81 -15.38
N PRO A 23 0.89 -10.03 -15.32
CA PRO A 23 -0.14 -10.05 -16.36
C PRO A 23 0.36 -9.62 -17.74
N PHE A 24 1.36 -8.73 -17.81
CA PHE A 24 1.91 -8.21 -19.06
C PHE A 24 2.97 -9.13 -19.67
N LEU A 25 3.61 -9.95 -18.84
CA LEU A 25 4.66 -10.89 -19.25
C LEU A 25 4.10 -12.28 -19.59
N TRP A 26 2.82 -12.55 -19.29
CA TRP A 26 2.27 -13.87 -19.47
C TRP A 26 1.91 -14.16 -20.95
N PRO A 27 2.46 -15.21 -21.58
CA PRO A 27 2.10 -15.60 -22.96
C PRO A 27 0.61 -15.99 -23.09
N ALA A 28 -0.01 -15.79 -24.26
CA ALA A 28 -1.46 -15.92 -24.46
C ALA A 28 -2.09 -17.28 -24.04
N ASN A 29 -1.28 -18.31 -23.84
CA ASN A 29 -1.62 -19.69 -23.46
C ASN A 29 -1.37 -20.06 -21.97
N ALA A 30 -1.44 -19.09 -21.05
CA ALA A 30 -1.38 -19.35 -19.60
C ALA A 30 -2.38 -20.36 -19.08
N PRO A 31 -2.07 -21.08 -17.98
CA PRO A 31 -3.08 -21.57 -17.08
C PRO A 31 -3.92 -20.41 -16.50
N ASP A 32 -5.25 -20.50 -16.59
CA ASP A 32 -6.17 -19.48 -16.05
C ASP A 32 -6.01 -19.26 -14.55
N SER A 33 -5.53 -20.26 -13.81
CA SER A 33 -5.23 -20.16 -12.37
C SER A 33 -4.18 -19.10 -12.04
N LEU A 34 -3.25 -18.83 -12.96
CA LEU A 34 -2.17 -17.84 -12.81
C LEU A 34 -2.55 -16.45 -13.34
N ARG A 35 -3.63 -16.38 -14.13
CA ARG A 35 -4.27 -15.12 -14.54
C ARG A 35 -5.37 -14.67 -13.60
N SER A 36 -5.82 -15.54 -12.70
CA SER A 36 -6.92 -15.25 -11.81
C SER A 36 -6.58 -14.02 -10.95
N PRO A 37 -7.35 -12.91 -11.07
CA PRO A 37 -7.15 -11.72 -10.25
C PRO A 37 -7.14 -12.04 -8.75
N LEU A 38 -7.88 -13.08 -8.35
CA LEU A 38 -7.94 -13.57 -6.97
C LEU A 38 -6.61 -14.14 -6.49
N ALA A 39 -5.87 -14.88 -7.32
CA ALA A 39 -4.59 -15.46 -6.92
C ALA A 39 -3.53 -14.38 -6.65
N LEU A 40 -3.47 -13.35 -7.51
CA LEU A 40 -2.60 -12.18 -7.32
C LEU A 40 -3.00 -11.37 -6.07
N THR A 41 -4.30 -11.24 -5.83
CA THR A 41 -4.85 -10.58 -4.63
C THR A 41 -4.43 -11.31 -3.36
N VAL A 42 -4.53 -12.63 -3.33
CA VAL A 42 -4.15 -13.44 -2.16
C VAL A 42 -2.65 -13.34 -1.92
N LEU A 43 -1.82 -13.40 -2.97
CA LEU A 43 -0.37 -13.28 -2.85
C LEU A 43 0.03 -11.89 -2.33
N LEU A 44 -0.54 -10.81 -2.88
CA LEU A 44 -0.33 -9.45 -2.42
C LEU A 44 -0.91 -9.20 -1.02
N GLY A 45 -2.03 -9.84 -0.69
CA GLY A 45 -2.64 -9.79 0.64
C GLY A 45 -1.75 -10.44 1.69
N LEU A 46 -1.16 -11.59 1.38
CA LEU A 46 -0.17 -12.26 2.25
C LEU A 46 1.12 -11.43 2.37
N ALA A 47 1.62 -10.87 1.28
CA ALA A 47 2.78 -9.97 1.29
C ALA A 47 2.49 -8.69 2.10
N PHE A 48 1.29 -8.12 1.97
CA PHE A 48 0.85 -6.98 2.75
C PHE A 48 0.73 -7.33 4.23
N LEU A 49 0.13 -8.48 4.57
CA LEU A 49 0.02 -8.94 5.95
C LEU A 49 1.40 -9.11 6.60
N ALA A 50 2.35 -9.71 5.87
CA ALA A 50 3.73 -9.84 6.31
C ALA A 50 4.41 -8.47 6.53
N LEU A 51 4.20 -7.52 5.62
CA LEU A 51 4.71 -6.16 5.73
C LEU A 51 4.06 -5.40 6.89
N LEU A 52 2.78 -5.62 7.15
CA LEU A 52 2.05 -4.98 8.24
C LEU A 52 2.58 -5.47 9.60
N LEU A 53 2.76 -6.79 9.73
CA LEU A 53 3.34 -7.39 10.93
C LEU A 53 4.78 -6.93 11.17
N GLU A 54 5.60 -6.84 10.13
CA GLU A 54 6.97 -6.35 10.27
C GLU A 54 7.01 -4.85 10.59
N ALA A 55 6.19 -4.05 9.94
CA ALA A 55 6.20 -2.60 10.13
C ALA A 55 5.61 -2.20 11.50
N GLN A 56 4.63 -2.95 12.02
CA GLN A 56 4.15 -2.85 13.40
C GLN A 56 5.24 -3.14 14.43
N SER A 57 6.13 -4.12 14.16
CA SER A 57 7.23 -4.48 15.07
C SER A 57 8.25 -3.34 15.29
N GLN A 58 8.19 -2.30 14.46
CA GLN A 58 9.12 -1.17 14.46
C GLN A 58 8.49 0.14 14.91
N VAL A 59 7.16 0.23 15.00
CA VAL A 59 6.48 1.37 15.63
C VAL A 59 6.72 1.27 17.13
N ARG A 60 7.76 1.96 17.58
CA ARG A 60 8.12 2.02 19.00
C ARG A 60 7.44 3.23 19.62
N GLY A 61 6.53 2.96 20.56
CA GLY A 61 5.86 3.98 21.35
C GLY A 61 4.44 4.28 20.88
N ALA A 62 3.54 4.40 21.87
CA ALA A 62 2.13 4.70 21.65
C ALA A 62 1.91 6.03 20.88
N GLN A 63 2.79 7.01 21.07
CA GLN A 63 2.73 8.30 20.38
C GLN A 63 2.89 8.16 18.86
N THR A 64 3.87 7.38 18.40
CA THR A 64 4.11 7.16 16.95
C THR A 64 2.93 6.42 16.31
N LEU A 65 2.38 5.43 17.02
CA LEU A 65 1.20 4.70 16.56
C LEU A 65 -0.03 5.60 16.48
N ALA A 66 -0.26 6.43 17.50
CA ALA A 66 -1.35 7.39 17.51
C ALA A 66 -1.22 8.38 16.35
N LEU A 67 -0.03 8.95 16.15
CA LEU A 67 0.25 9.86 15.03
C LEU A 67 -0.02 9.20 13.68
N LEU A 68 0.49 7.98 13.46
CA LEU A 68 0.25 7.23 12.22
C LEU A 68 -1.24 7.01 11.99
N GLY A 69 -1.98 6.59 13.02
CA GLY A 69 -3.43 6.41 12.95
C GLY A 69 -4.17 7.71 12.60
N THR A 70 -3.80 8.82 13.23
CA THR A 70 -4.38 10.15 12.95
C THR A 70 -4.10 10.59 11.51
N LEU A 71 -2.86 10.43 11.03
CA LEU A 71 -2.48 10.79 9.67
C LEU A 71 -3.19 9.93 8.62
N VAL A 72 -3.31 8.62 8.87
CA VAL A 72 -4.08 7.69 8.02
C VAL A 72 -5.55 8.08 7.98
N ALA A 73 -6.16 8.37 9.12
CA ALA A 73 -7.56 8.79 9.19
C ALA A 73 -7.79 10.11 8.44
N LEU A 74 -6.91 11.10 8.63
CA LEU A 74 -6.95 12.38 7.93
C LEU A 74 -6.86 12.18 6.41
N ASN A 75 -5.91 11.37 5.96
CA ASN A 75 -5.66 11.17 4.53
C ASN A 75 -6.77 10.34 3.86
N ALA A 76 -7.35 9.37 4.59
CA ALA A 76 -8.51 8.62 4.13
C ALA A 76 -9.76 9.51 4.02
N ALA A 77 -9.96 10.43 4.97
CA ALA A 77 -11.02 11.44 4.89
C ALA A 77 -10.80 12.41 3.72
N LEU A 78 -9.57 12.85 3.50
CA LEU A 78 -9.21 13.68 2.35
C LEU A 78 -9.53 12.98 1.01
N ARG A 79 -9.17 11.71 0.89
CA ARG A 79 -9.54 10.88 -0.27
C ARG A 79 -11.05 10.75 -0.43
N PHE A 80 -11.79 10.57 0.68
CA PHE A 80 -13.24 10.53 0.64
C PHE A 80 -13.83 11.86 0.11
N VAL A 81 -13.31 13.01 0.56
CA VAL A 81 -13.73 14.32 0.03
C VAL A 81 -13.42 14.42 -1.47
N GLU A 82 -12.26 13.95 -1.93
CA GLU A 82 -11.90 13.91 -3.36
C GLU A 82 -12.90 13.08 -4.18
N THR A 83 -13.43 11.97 -3.64
CA THR A 83 -14.46 11.19 -4.35
C THR A 83 -15.78 11.94 -4.52
N VAL A 84 -16.08 12.89 -3.63
CA VAL A 84 -17.30 13.73 -3.71
C VAL A 84 -17.05 14.98 -4.57
N ILE A 85 -15.85 15.56 -4.47
CA ILE A 85 -15.43 16.76 -5.19
C ILE A 85 -14.14 16.44 -5.96
N PRO A 86 -14.25 15.86 -7.17
CA PRO A 86 -13.08 15.47 -7.94
C PRO A 86 -12.27 16.70 -8.36
N GLY A 87 -10.97 16.66 -8.12
CA GLY A 87 -10.04 17.69 -8.57
C GLY A 87 -9.88 17.72 -10.10
N PRO A 88 -9.44 18.85 -10.68
CA PRO A 88 -9.19 18.94 -12.11
C PRO A 88 -8.09 17.96 -12.54
N GLY A 89 -8.31 17.24 -13.65
CA GLY A 89 -7.29 16.39 -14.28
C GLY A 89 -6.87 15.15 -13.50
N GLY A 90 -7.70 14.65 -12.56
CA GLY A 90 -7.36 13.46 -11.76
C GLY A 90 -6.33 13.74 -10.66
N PHE A 91 -6.19 15.00 -10.27
CA PHE A 91 -5.36 15.40 -9.14
C PHE A 91 -5.86 14.77 -7.83
N SER A 92 -4.97 14.04 -7.15
CA SER A 92 -5.24 13.47 -5.83
C SER A 92 -4.26 14.02 -4.79
N PRO A 93 -4.74 14.81 -3.80
CA PRO A 93 -3.89 15.36 -2.75
C PRO A 93 -3.41 14.29 -1.74
N VAL A 94 -3.93 13.07 -1.85
CA VAL A 94 -3.60 11.93 -0.98
C VAL A 94 -2.12 11.59 -1.03
N PHE A 95 -1.51 11.67 -2.21
CA PHE A 95 -0.09 11.36 -2.41
C PHE A 95 0.84 12.40 -1.79
N PHE A 96 0.43 13.67 -1.72
CA PHE A 96 1.23 14.71 -1.10
C PHE A 96 1.50 14.41 0.38
N LEU A 97 0.45 14.03 1.12
CA LEU A 97 0.56 13.66 2.53
C LEU A 97 1.42 12.41 2.73
N ILE A 98 1.27 11.39 1.88
CA ILE A 98 2.10 10.17 1.91
C ILE A 98 3.58 10.51 1.73
N LEU A 99 3.89 11.33 0.74
CA LEU A 99 5.26 11.72 0.38
C LEU A 99 5.90 12.59 1.47
N LEU A 100 5.13 13.52 2.06
CA LEU A 100 5.56 14.34 3.19
C LEU A 100 5.89 13.47 4.42
N VAL A 101 5.06 12.47 4.73
CA VAL A 101 5.30 11.56 5.85
C VAL A 101 6.55 10.71 5.61
N GLY A 102 6.73 10.21 4.38
CA GLY A 102 7.95 9.51 3.97
C GLY A 102 9.21 10.37 4.12
N TYR A 103 9.13 11.63 3.69
CA TYR A 103 10.23 12.58 3.80
C TYR A 103 10.59 12.92 5.26
N VAL A 104 9.60 13.14 6.13
CA VAL A 104 9.82 13.59 7.52
C VAL A 104 10.15 12.42 8.46
N PHE A 105 9.43 11.31 8.35
CA PHE A 105 9.52 10.18 9.27
C PHE A 105 10.27 8.97 8.69
N GLY A 106 10.71 9.09 7.43
CA GLY A 106 11.46 8.07 6.70
C GLY A 106 10.59 7.09 5.94
N ALA A 107 11.22 6.43 4.96
CA ALA A 107 10.59 5.52 3.99
C ALA A 107 9.64 4.48 4.59
N ARG A 108 9.95 3.98 5.80
CA ARG A 108 9.15 2.94 6.45
C ARG A 108 7.80 3.45 6.95
N LEU A 109 7.77 4.63 7.57
CA LEU A 109 6.53 5.23 8.06
C LEU A 109 5.70 5.77 6.90
N GLY A 110 6.35 6.31 5.86
CA GLY A 110 5.67 6.69 4.62
C GLY A 110 5.00 5.51 3.92
N PHE A 111 5.68 4.36 3.81
CA PHE A 111 5.09 3.14 3.25
C PHE A 111 3.86 2.67 4.03
N LEU A 112 3.98 2.59 5.36
CA LEU A 112 2.88 2.24 6.24
C LEU A 112 1.69 3.18 6.06
N MET A 113 1.95 4.48 6.07
CA MET A 113 0.92 5.51 5.97
C MET A 113 0.19 5.42 4.62
N GLY A 114 0.91 5.28 3.50
CA GLY A 114 0.31 5.14 2.18
C GLY A 114 -0.53 3.88 2.04
N ALA A 115 0.00 2.73 2.46
CA ALA A 115 -0.72 1.47 2.36
C ALA A 115 -1.97 1.43 3.27
N LEU A 116 -1.85 1.91 4.52
CA LEU A 116 -2.97 1.97 5.46
C LEU A 116 -4.04 2.99 5.04
N THR A 117 -3.65 4.13 4.45
CA THR A 117 -4.61 5.12 3.91
C THR A 117 -5.53 4.48 2.88
N LEU A 118 -4.95 3.75 1.92
CA LEU A 118 -5.70 3.07 0.85
C LEU A 118 -6.62 1.99 1.42
N PHE A 119 -6.15 1.25 2.42
CA PHE A 119 -6.95 0.24 3.11
C PHE A 119 -8.15 0.86 3.83
N VAL A 120 -7.92 1.84 4.71
CA VAL A 120 -8.99 2.51 5.47
C VAL A 120 -9.97 3.20 4.53
N SER A 121 -9.47 3.87 3.50
CA SER A 121 -10.33 4.51 2.50
C SER A 121 -11.20 3.50 1.75
N ALA A 122 -10.67 2.33 1.37
CA ALA A 122 -11.47 1.30 0.71
C ALA A 122 -12.56 0.71 1.63
N LEU A 123 -12.31 0.61 2.94
CA LEU A 123 -13.34 0.25 3.91
C LEU A 123 -14.45 1.31 3.99
N LEU A 124 -14.07 2.60 3.99
CA LEU A 124 -15.03 3.71 4.05
C LEU A 124 -15.91 3.83 2.80
N THR A 125 -15.35 3.59 1.62
CA THR A 125 -16.06 3.75 0.34
C THR A 125 -16.68 2.45 -0.18
N GLY A 126 -16.52 1.32 0.53
CA GLY A 126 -16.89 -0.01 0.02
C GLY A 126 -16.05 -0.47 -1.18
N GLY A 127 -14.86 0.12 -1.38
CA GLY A 127 -13.97 -0.15 -2.51
C GLY A 127 -13.07 -1.38 -2.34
N VAL A 128 -13.43 -2.32 -1.45
CA VAL A 128 -12.65 -3.53 -1.19
C VAL A 128 -12.81 -4.49 -2.37
N GLY A 129 -11.70 -4.81 -3.02
CA GLY A 129 -11.70 -5.70 -4.17
C GLY A 129 -10.31 -6.22 -4.52
N PRO A 130 -10.19 -7.07 -5.54
CA PRO A 130 -8.93 -7.71 -5.92
C PRO A 130 -7.82 -6.73 -6.34
N TRP A 131 -8.18 -5.52 -6.74
CA TRP A 131 -7.23 -4.44 -7.07
C TRP A 131 -6.60 -3.77 -5.84
N LEU A 132 -7.25 -3.88 -4.67
CA LEU A 132 -6.89 -3.10 -3.49
C LEU A 132 -5.45 -3.34 -3.03
N PRO A 133 -4.93 -4.59 -2.95
CA PRO A 133 -3.55 -4.81 -2.52
C PRO A 133 -2.52 -4.15 -3.42
N ALA A 134 -2.75 -4.13 -4.75
CA ALA A 134 -1.87 -3.45 -5.69
C ALA A 134 -1.87 -1.93 -5.47
N GLN A 135 -3.04 -1.33 -5.22
CA GLN A 135 -3.14 0.10 -4.90
C GLN A 135 -2.46 0.46 -3.58
N MET A 136 -2.63 -0.38 -2.54
CA MET A 136 -1.98 -0.19 -1.25
C MET A 136 -0.47 -0.25 -1.38
N PHE A 137 0.04 -1.17 -2.19
CA PHE A 137 1.46 -1.32 -2.43
C PHE A 137 2.05 -0.13 -3.21
N ALA A 138 1.39 0.28 -4.30
CA ALA A 138 1.79 1.45 -5.06
C ALA A 138 1.78 2.72 -4.20
N ALA A 139 0.73 2.93 -3.40
CA ALA A 139 0.66 4.07 -2.47
C ALA A 139 1.75 4.00 -1.39
N GLY A 140 2.04 2.81 -0.87
CA GLY A 140 3.14 2.62 0.06
C GLY A 140 4.50 3.00 -0.56
N TRP A 141 4.75 2.59 -1.80
CA TRP A 141 5.98 2.93 -2.51
C TRP A 141 6.17 4.43 -2.73
N VAL A 142 5.09 5.19 -2.94
CA VAL A 142 5.18 6.66 -3.06
C VAL A 142 5.73 7.31 -1.77
N GLY A 143 5.55 6.66 -0.62
CA GLY A 143 6.08 7.14 0.66
C GLY A 143 7.47 6.61 1.02
N MET A 144 8.11 5.82 0.15
CA MET A 144 9.47 5.29 0.36
C MET A 144 10.53 6.19 -0.27
#